data_AF-A0AB39V474-F1
#
_entry.id   AF-A0AB39V474-F1
#
_cell.length_a   1.000
_cell.length_b   1.000
_cell.length_c   1.000
_cell.angle_alpha   90.00
_cell.angle_beta   90.00
_cell.angle_gamma   90.00
#
_symmetry.space_group_name_H-M   'P 1'
#
loop_
_entity.id
_entity.type
_entity.pdbx_description
1 polymer ?
#
loop_
_entity_poly.entity_id
_entity_poly.type
_entity_poly.pdbx_seq_one_letter_code
_entity_poly.pdbx_strand_id
1 'polypeptide(L)'
;MKKIIYLVFICCLVSSCRVVKGVLSPIILPIQSISETISEGINDYKPKKKDRYAAYQNKAYKEKVSRITLHVLDREMESQVVKIYNRDVNLIVPKNIVLKVIDYNIEMVDKESGYGLPIVFYSASNPCLEKSSWDKDKYKDKYFKKLFDDEYVYIESYTYDGKELENKIIKANDMKQICKNTENMEEK
;
A
#
# COMPACT_ATOMS: atom_id res chain seq x y z
N MET A 1 -0.93 1.28 -78.33
CA MET A 1 -0.63 1.09 -76.89
C MET A 1 -1.86 1.59 -76.14
N LYS A 2 -2.69 0.86 -75.39
CA LYS A 2 -2.72 -0.50 -74.82
C LYS A 2 -3.88 -1.32 -75.44
N LYS A 3 -3.71 -2.65 -75.44
CA LYS A 3 -4.58 -3.67 -76.05
C LYS A 3 -5.87 -3.85 -75.21
N ILE A 4 -7.07 -3.88 -75.80
CA ILE A 4 -7.90 -5.05 -76.23
C ILE A 4 -7.99 -6.12 -75.09
N ILE A 5 -9.15 -6.56 -74.58
CA ILE A 5 -10.05 -7.65 -75.07
C ILE A 5 -11.13 -7.79 -73.95
N TYR A 6 -12.44 -7.58 -74.13
CA TYR A 6 -13.51 -8.27 -74.88
C TYR A 6 -13.90 -9.68 -74.38
N LEU A 7 -15.21 -9.97 -74.49
CA LEU A 7 -16.00 -11.20 -74.22
C LEU A 7 -16.60 -11.34 -72.81
N VAL A 8 -17.91 -11.12 -72.61
CA VAL A 8 -19.12 -11.81 -73.15
C VAL A 8 -19.34 -13.16 -72.48
N PHE A 9 -20.44 -13.27 -71.70
CA PHE A 9 -21.43 -14.36 -71.69
C PHE A 9 -22.50 -13.98 -70.63
N ILE A 10 -23.73 -13.61 -71.04
CA ILE A 10 -24.95 -14.48 -71.05
C ILE A 10 -25.41 -14.83 -69.63
N CYS A 11 -26.66 -14.77 -69.21
CA CYS A 11 -27.96 -14.24 -69.64
C CYS A 11 -28.88 -14.59 -68.45
N CYS A 12 -29.90 -13.75 -68.23
CA CYS A 12 -31.25 -14.18 -67.90
C CYS A 12 -31.60 -14.87 -66.55
N LEU A 13 -32.51 -14.17 -65.85
CA LEU A 13 -33.69 -14.67 -65.13
C LEU A 13 -33.37 -15.19 -63.71
N VAL A 14 -34.08 -14.87 -62.63
CA VAL A 14 -35.42 -14.31 -62.44
C VAL A 14 -35.52 -13.82 -60.97
N SER A 15 -36.23 -12.71 -60.77
CA SER A 15 -37.20 -12.55 -59.67
C SER A 15 -36.74 -12.69 -58.21
N SER A 16 -36.41 -11.56 -57.55
CA SER A 16 -37.30 -10.99 -56.54
C SER A 16 -36.92 -9.55 -56.19
N CYS A 17 -37.91 -8.78 -55.79
CA CYS A 17 -37.84 -7.35 -55.56
C CYS A 17 -37.01 -6.94 -54.33
N ARG A 18 -36.21 -5.88 -54.54
CA ARG A 18 -36.02 -4.70 -53.69
C ARG A 18 -35.69 -4.90 -52.20
N VAL A 19 -34.44 -4.61 -51.82
CA VAL A 19 -34.14 -3.47 -50.91
C VAL A 19 -32.84 -2.81 -51.37
N VAL A 20 -32.86 -1.49 -51.44
CA VAL A 20 -31.75 -0.59 -51.79
C VAL A 20 -30.57 -0.81 -50.84
N LYS A 21 -29.36 -1.03 -51.38
CA LYS A 21 -28.09 -0.98 -50.64
C LYS A 21 -27.82 0.47 -50.22
N GLY A 22 -28.26 0.82 -49.02
CA GLY A 22 -27.63 1.88 -48.23
C GLY A 22 -26.39 1.30 -47.57
N VAL A 23 -25.21 1.79 -47.97
CA VAL A 23 -23.96 1.59 -47.24
C VAL A 23 -24.13 2.27 -45.88
N LEU A 24 -24.26 1.49 -44.81
CA LEU A 24 -24.04 1.96 -43.46
C LEU A 24 -23.06 1.00 -42.79
N SER A 25 -21.88 1.54 -42.51
CA SER A 25 -20.83 0.96 -41.70
C SER A 25 -21.41 0.25 -40.46
N PRO A 26 -20.83 -0.87 -40.00
CA PRO A 26 -21.21 -1.39 -38.69
C PRO A 26 -20.88 -0.33 -37.65
N ILE A 27 -21.92 0.24 -37.04
CA ILE A 27 -21.78 1.00 -35.81
C ILE A 27 -21.27 0.00 -34.78
N ILE A 28 -20.01 0.16 -34.39
CA ILE A 28 -19.46 -0.48 -33.20
C ILE A 28 -20.28 0.09 -32.05
N LEU A 29 -21.27 -0.66 -31.58
CA LEU A 29 -21.88 -0.41 -30.29
C LEU A 29 -20.76 -0.56 -29.25
N PRO A 30 -20.60 0.40 -28.32
CA PRO A 30 -19.67 0.20 -27.22
C PRO A 30 -20.13 -1.06 -26.49
N ILE A 31 -19.22 -2.02 -26.36
CA ILE A 31 -19.41 -3.19 -25.51
C ILE A 31 -19.72 -2.64 -24.12
N GLN A 32 -21.00 -2.61 -23.76
CA GLN A 32 -21.39 -2.54 -22.36
C GLN A 32 -20.79 -3.79 -21.74
N SER A 33 -19.73 -3.58 -20.96
CA SER A 33 -19.02 -4.64 -20.28
C SER A 33 -20.05 -5.47 -19.52
N ILE A 34 -20.13 -6.74 -19.88
CA ILE A 34 -20.80 -7.77 -19.09
C ILE A 34 -20.07 -7.81 -17.74
N SER A 35 -20.54 -7.01 -16.77
CA SER A 35 -20.08 -7.09 -15.38
C SER A 35 -21.17 -7.60 -14.45
N GLU A 36 -22.33 -7.96 -14.99
CA GLU A 36 -23.38 -8.61 -14.22
C GLU A 36 -23.31 -10.10 -14.53
N THR A 37 -23.10 -10.89 -13.50
CA THR A 37 -23.11 -12.36 -13.46
C THR A 37 -21.75 -13.07 -13.58
N ILE A 38 -20.82 -12.82 -12.64
CA ILE A 38 -19.96 -13.89 -12.07
C ILE A 38 -19.77 -13.68 -10.56
N SER A 39 -20.30 -14.64 -9.81
CA SER A 39 -19.87 -15.14 -8.48
C SER A 39 -20.14 -14.29 -7.23
N GLU A 40 -21.18 -14.73 -6.51
CA GLU A 40 -21.16 -15.06 -5.07
C GLU A 40 -19.82 -14.84 -4.34
N GLY A 41 -19.86 -14.07 -3.24
CA GLY A 41 -18.87 -14.16 -2.16
C GLY A 41 -17.80 -13.06 -2.05
N ILE A 42 -17.90 -11.93 -2.74
CA ILE A 42 -16.93 -10.84 -2.55
C ILE A 42 -17.32 -10.06 -1.28
N ASN A 43 -16.70 -10.42 -0.15
CA ASN A 43 -16.58 -9.52 0.99
C ASN A 43 -16.25 -8.13 0.45
N ASP A 44 -17.08 -7.16 0.82
CA ASP A 44 -17.07 -5.76 0.43
C ASP A 44 -15.66 -5.15 0.68
N TYR A 45 -14.73 -5.40 -0.25
CA TYR A 45 -13.32 -5.04 -0.12
C TYR A 45 -13.22 -3.56 -0.35
N LYS A 46 -13.42 -2.77 0.72
CA LYS A 46 -13.13 -1.34 0.69
C LYS A 46 -11.65 -1.19 0.34
N PRO A 47 -11.31 -0.63 -0.82
CA PRO A 47 -9.92 -0.49 -1.23
C PRO A 47 -9.18 0.32 -0.17
N LYS A 48 -8.05 -0.21 0.32
CA LYS A 48 -7.23 0.49 1.29
C LYS A 48 -6.79 1.83 0.69
N LYS A 49 -6.92 2.89 1.50
CA LYS A 49 -6.65 4.27 1.08
C LYS A 49 -5.19 4.42 0.66
N LYS A 50 -4.96 5.18 -0.41
CA LYS A 50 -3.63 5.44 -1.00
C LYS A 50 -2.64 6.02 0.03
N ASP A 51 -3.13 6.91 0.88
CA ASP A 51 -2.33 7.76 1.78
C ASP A 51 -2.24 7.19 3.20
N ARG A 52 -2.41 5.87 3.33
CA ARG A 52 -2.39 5.10 4.60
C ARG A 52 -1.41 3.95 4.52
N TYR A 53 -0.92 3.48 5.65
CA TYR A 53 0.11 2.44 5.69
C TYR A 53 -0.31 1.15 4.96
N ALA A 54 -1.61 0.81 5.00
CA ALA A 54 -2.16 -0.37 4.34
C ALA A 54 -2.29 -0.24 2.80
N ALA A 55 -1.81 0.84 2.19
CA ALA A 55 -1.84 1.04 0.74
C ALA A 55 -1.17 -0.12 -0.02
N TYR A 56 -0.15 -0.77 0.56
CA TYR A 56 0.52 -1.93 -0.04
C TYR A 56 -0.40 -3.13 -0.28
N GLN A 57 -1.51 -3.24 0.45
CA GLN A 57 -2.49 -4.32 0.30
C GLN A 57 -3.37 -4.14 -0.94
N ASN A 58 -3.49 -2.90 -1.44
CA ASN A 58 -4.27 -2.60 -2.62
C ASN A 58 -3.49 -3.04 -3.87
N LYS A 59 -4.07 -3.94 -4.66
CA LYS A 59 -3.44 -4.48 -5.89
C LYS A 59 -2.98 -3.38 -6.86
N ALA A 60 -3.72 -2.27 -6.95
CA ALA A 60 -3.37 -1.15 -7.83
C ALA A 60 -2.16 -0.34 -7.33
N TYR A 61 -1.81 -0.46 -6.04
CA TYR A 61 -0.79 0.37 -5.39
C TYR A 61 0.45 -0.41 -4.97
N LYS A 62 0.31 -1.72 -4.71
CA LYS A 62 1.33 -2.59 -4.12
C LYS A 62 2.73 -2.40 -4.71
N GLU A 63 2.87 -2.53 -6.04
CA GLU A 63 4.17 -2.37 -6.71
C GLU A 63 4.74 -0.96 -6.61
N LYS A 64 3.87 0.04 -6.60
CA LYS A 64 4.28 1.44 -6.51
C LYS A 64 4.74 1.76 -5.09
N VAL A 65 3.99 1.31 -4.08
CA VAL A 65 4.36 1.42 -2.67
C VAL A 65 5.73 0.77 -2.45
N SER A 66 5.96 -0.45 -2.95
CA SER A 66 7.25 -1.12 -2.77
C SER A 66 8.42 -0.34 -3.38
N ARG A 67 8.28 0.15 -4.63
CA ARG A 67 9.30 1.01 -5.25
C ARG A 67 9.55 2.29 -4.46
N ILE A 68 8.49 2.93 -3.96
CA ILE A 68 8.61 4.14 -3.15
C ILE A 68 9.34 3.84 -1.84
N THR A 69 9.01 2.76 -1.13
CA THR A 69 9.70 2.36 0.10
C THR A 69 11.20 2.18 -0.14
N LEU A 70 11.58 1.50 -1.23
CA LEU A 70 12.98 1.32 -1.61
C LEU A 70 13.67 2.67 -1.90
N HIS A 71 13.02 3.58 -2.63
CA HIS A 71 13.58 4.93 -2.82
C HIS A 71 13.69 5.73 -1.52
N VAL A 72 12.79 5.52 -0.56
CA VAL A 72 12.82 6.16 0.75
C VAL A 72 13.98 5.62 1.61
N LEU A 73 14.35 4.35 1.46
CA LEU A 73 15.50 3.74 2.15
C LEU A 73 16.81 4.46 1.89
N ASP A 74 17.00 5.04 0.70
CA ASP A 74 18.26 5.70 0.33
C ASP A 74 18.35 7.15 0.80
N ARG A 75 17.25 7.73 1.31
CA ARG A 75 17.21 9.15 1.69
C ARG A 75 17.98 9.40 2.97
N GLU A 76 18.55 10.60 3.10
CA GLU A 76 19.06 11.09 4.38
C GLU A 76 17.95 11.13 5.43
N MET A 77 18.33 11.02 6.70
CA MET A 77 17.41 11.12 7.82
C MET A 77 17.29 12.57 8.29
N GLU A 78 16.12 12.95 8.79
CA GLU A 78 15.84 14.26 9.39
C GLU A 78 15.03 14.10 10.69
N SER A 79 15.22 15.03 11.62
CA SER A 79 14.39 15.10 12.82
C SER A 79 13.09 15.83 12.50
N GLN A 80 11.96 15.24 12.90
CA GLN A 80 10.64 15.85 12.82
C GLN A 80 9.98 15.83 14.20
N VAL A 81 9.24 16.90 14.51
CA VAL A 81 8.44 17.00 15.73
C VAL A 81 7.01 16.62 15.41
N VAL A 82 6.43 15.72 16.20
CA VAL A 82 5.02 15.33 16.12
C VAL A 82 4.36 15.42 17.49
N LYS A 83 3.05 15.68 17.51
CA LYS A 83 2.28 15.69 18.76
C LYS A 83 1.63 14.34 19.01
N ILE A 84 2.09 13.63 20.04
CA ILE A 84 1.44 12.42 20.56
C ILE A 84 0.97 12.73 21.97
N TYR A 85 -0.30 12.43 22.30
CA TYR A 85 -0.89 12.79 23.61
C TYR A 85 -0.69 14.27 23.99
N ASN A 86 -0.83 15.18 23.00
CA ASN A 86 -0.60 16.62 23.13
C ASN A 86 0.81 17.03 23.58
N ARG A 87 1.79 16.12 23.56
CA ARG A 87 3.19 16.40 23.85
C ARG A 87 4.03 16.31 22.58
N ASP A 88 5.02 17.18 22.48
CA ASP A 88 5.96 17.19 21.36
C ASP A 88 6.94 16.02 21.49
N VAL A 89 7.03 15.22 20.43
CA VAL A 89 7.89 14.05 20.33
C VAL A 89 8.79 14.22 19.11
N ASN A 90 10.09 14.08 19.33
CA ASN A 90 11.07 14.11 18.24
C ASN A 90 11.28 12.70 17.70
N LEU A 91 11.08 12.54 16.40
CA LEU A 91 11.36 11.30 15.65
C LEU A 91 12.32 11.59 14.51
N ILE A 92 13.28 10.70 14.30
CA ILE A 92 14.22 10.77 13.18
C ILE A 92 13.73 9.83 12.08
N VAL A 93 13.31 10.38 10.95
CA VAL A 93 12.72 9.64 9.81
C VAL A 93 13.40 10.07 8.51
N PRO A 94 13.26 9.31 7.40
CA PRO A 94 13.79 9.76 6.12
C PRO A 94 13.23 11.12 5.72
N LYS A 95 14.02 11.90 4.98
CA LYS A 95 13.57 13.16 4.39
C LYS A 95 12.36 12.97 3.49
N ASN A 96 11.59 14.06 3.35
CA ASN A 96 10.39 14.13 2.52
C ASN A 96 9.25 13.19 2.96
N ILE A 97 9.15 12.92 4.27
CA ILE A 97 8.04 12.17 4.87
C ILE A 97 7.09 13.13 5.60
N VAL A 98 5.78 12.88 5.50
CA VAL A 98 4.74 13.42 6.40
C VAL A 98 4.43 12.36 7.46
N LEU A 99 4.44 12.77 8.72
CA LEU A 99 3.98 11.96 9.84
C LEU A 99 2.51 12.31 10.16
N LYS A 100 1.62 11.33 10.01
CA LYS A 100 0.19 11.47 10.32
C LYS A 100 -0.14 10.75 11.61
N VAL A 101 -0.61 11.50 12.62
CA VAL A 101 -1.07 10.92 13.88
C VAL A 101 -2.52 10.51 13.75
N ILE A 102 -2.83 9.23 14.00
CA ILE A 102 -4.16 8.64 13.86
C ILE A 102 -4.38 7.69 15.04
N ASP A 103 -5.35 8.00 15.89
CA ASP A 103 -5.66 7.22 17.11
C ASP A 103 -4.39 6.87 17.92
N TYR A 104 -3.50 7.86 18.07
CA TYR A 104 -2.18 7.78 18.76
C TYR A 104 -1.09 6.97 18.06
N ASN A 105 -1.36 6.37 16.90
CA ASN A 105 -0.34 5.78 16.04
C ASN A 105 0.17 6.81 15.04
N ILE A 106 1.36 6.58 14.48
CA ILE A 106 1.94 7.46 13.46
C ILE A 106 2.13 6.66 12.18
N GLU A 107 1.44 7.11 11.14
CA GLU A 107 1.64 6.61 9.79
C GLU A 107 2.55 7.54 9.00
N MET A 108 3.39 6.95 8.16
CA MET A 108 4.29 7.69 7.28
C MET A 108 3.68 7.79 5.88
N VAL A 109 3.71 8.98 5.31
CA VAL A 109 3.32 9.23 3.92
C VAL A 109 4.48 9.90 3.21
N ASP A 110 4.87 9.36 2.06
CA ASP A 110 5.86 10.00 1.21
C ASP A 110 5.28 11.29 0.59
N LYS A 111 5.90 12.45 0.85
CA LYS A 111 5.42 13.77 0.40
C LYS A 111 5.31 13.85 -1.12
N GLU A 112 6.26 13.24 -1.82
CA GLU A 112 6.38 13.36 -3.28
C GLU A 112 5.29 12.56 -4.01
N SER A 113 5.08 11.31 -3.62
CA SER A 113 4.13 10.41 -4.28
C SER A 113 2.73 10.43 -3.67
N GLY A 114 2.62 10.86 -2.41
CA GLY A 114 1.40 10.82 -1.60
C GLY A 114 0.96 9.42 -1.18
N TYR A 115 1.83 8.41 -1.27
CA TYR A 115 1.53 7.05 -0.81
C TYR A 115 1.90 6.87 0.66
N GLY A 116 1.04 6.15 1.39
CA GLY A 116 1.39 5.64 2.71
C GLY A 116 2.44 4.55 2.60
N LEU A 117 3.46 4.62 3.45
CA LEU A 117 4.49 3.61 3.56
C LEU A 117 4.01 2.46 4.45
N PRO A 118 4.45 1.22 4.21
CA PRO A 118 3.96 0.03 4.92
C PRO A 118 4.56 -0.10 6.33
N ILE A 119 4.65 1.00 7.07
CA ILE A 119 5.27 1.12 8.39
C ILE A 119 4.40 2.00 9.28
N VAL A 120 4.25 1.59 10.54
CA VAL A 120 3.48 2.33 11.55
C VAL A 120 4.28 2.40 12.85
N PHE A 121 4.29 3.58 13.48
CA PHE A 121 4.68 3.69 14.88
C PHE A 121 3.45 3.47 15.75
N TYR A 122 3.51 2.49 16.63
CA TYR A 122 2.47 2.20 17.60
C TYR A 122 2.82 2.75 18.97
N SER A 123 1.86 3.42 19.60
CA SER A 123 1.98 3.82 21.00
C SER A 123 1.76 2.62 21.92
N ALA A 124 2.60 2.51 22.96
CA ALA A 124 2.51 1.46 23.96
C ALA A 124 2.68 2.05 25.36
N SER A 125 1.65 1.88 26.18
CA SER A 125 1.66 2.25 27.60
C SER A 125 2.12 1.08 28.44
N ASN A 126 3.25 1.24 29.11
CA ASN A 126 3.91 0.26 29.97
C ASN A 126 4.04 -1.13 29.32
N PRO A 127 4.82 -1.24 28.21
CA PRO A 127 4.84 -2.43 27.36
C PRO A 127 5.37 -3.70 28.04
N CYS A 128 6.08 -3.58 29.17
CA CYS A 128 6.65 -4.74 29.86
C CYS A 128 5.80 -5.20 31.04
N LEU A 129 4.70 -4.52 31.36
CA LEU A 129 3.80 -4.93 32.41
C LEU A 129 2.81 -5.95 31.84
N GLU A 130 2.82 -7.16 32.37
CA GLU A 130 1.94 -8.24 31.91
C GLU A 130 0.48 -7.85 32.15
N LYS A 131 -0.26 -7.56 31.07
CA LYS A 131 -1.71 -7.26 31.13
C LYS A 131 -2.56 -8.52 30.89
N SER A 132 -2.04 -9.50 30.17
CA SER A 132 -2.66 -10.81 29.91
C SER A 132 -1.64 -11.85 29.41
N SER A 133 -2.00 -13.14 29.37
CA SER A 133 -1.12 -14.19 28.82
C SER A 133 -0.80 -14.00 27.33
N TRP A 134 -1.71 -13.37 26.57
CA TRP A 134 -1.55 -13.08 25.15
C TRP A 134 -0.60 -11.90 24.88
N ASP A 135 -0.42 -11.03 25.87
CA ASP A 135 0.47 -9.85 25.75
C ASP A 135 1.93 -10.17 26.09
N LYS A 136 2.21 -11.32 26.71
CA LYS A 136 3.57 -11.69 27.16
C LYS A 136 4.58 -11.67 26.02
N ASP A 137 4.17 -12.10 24.83
CA ASP A 137 5.09 -12.26 23.69
C ASP A 137 5.03 -11.09 22.71
N LYS A 138 3.98 -10.26 22.76
CA LYS A 138 3.74 -9.19 21.78
C LYS A 138 4.90 -8.18 21.70
N TYR A 139 5.59 -7.95 22.82
CA TYR A 139 6.56 -6.87 22.98
C TYR A 139 8.01 -7.33 23.18
N LYS A 140 8.27 -8.64 23.30
CA LYS A 140 9.60 -9.19 23.66
C LYS A 140 10.69 -8.82 22.66
N ASP A 141 10.36 -8.87 21.39
CA ASP A 141 11.24 -8.66 20.25
C ASP A 141 11.18 -7.23 19.69
N LYS A 142 10.34 -6.37 20.28
CA LYS A 142 10.14 -4.99 19.84
C LYS A 142 11.20 -4.04 20.39
N TYR A 143 11.56 -3.07 19.57
CA TYR A 143 12.43 -1.96 19.96
C TYR A 143 11.57 -0.74 20.25
N PHE A 144 11.85 -0.08 21.37
CA PHE A 144 11.06 1.02 21.90
C PHE A 144 11.86 2.30 21.96
N LYS A 145 11.18 3.41 21.66
CA LYS A 145 11.60 4.76 22.03
C LYS A 145 10.71 5.23 23.16
N LYS A 146 11.32 5.62 24.28
CA LYS A 146 10.57 6.25 25.38
C LYS A 146 10.08 7.62 24.91
N LEU A 147 8.80 7.90 25.13
CA LEU A 147 8.21 9.22 24.89
C LEU A 147 8.31 10.08 26.15
N PHE A 148 7.56 9.68 27.18
CA PHE A 148 7.47 10.32 28.49
C PHE A 148 6.78 9.35 29.46
N ASP A 149 6.96 9.55 30.76
CA ASP A 149 6.31 8.72 31.79
C ASP A 149 6.51 7.21 31.51
N ASP A 150 5.43 6.43 31.37
CA ASP A 150 5.44 5.02 30.96
C ASP A 150 4.96 4.82 29.51
N GLU A 151 4.94 5.87 28.70
CA GLU A 151 4.54 5.85 27.30
C GLU A 151 5.75 5.67 26.38
N TYR A 152 5.62 4.75 25.42
CA TYR A 152 6.62 4.39 24.45
C TYR A 152 6.03 4.37 23.05
N VAL A 153 6.89 4.41 22.04
CA VAL A 153 6.54 3.98 20.68
C VAL A 153 7.43 2.84 20.23
N TYR A 154 6.85 1.91 19.49
CA TYR A 154 7.56 0.88 18.74
C TYR A 154 7.12 0.94 17.27
N ILE A 155 7.86 0.29 16.38
CA ILE A 155 7.59 0.33 14.94
C ILE A 155 7.23 -1.07 14.46
N GLU A 156 6.30 -1.17 13.52
CA GLU A 156 6.07 -2.39 12.74
C GLU A 156 6.07 -2.08 11.25
N SER A 157 6.79 -2.91 10.50
CA SER A 157 6.63 -3.04 9.06
C SER A 157 5.66 -4.16 8.68
N TYR A 158 4.99 -3.98 7.54
CA TYR A 158 4.10 -4.96 6.94
C TYR A 158 4.60 -5.54 5.61
N THR A 159 5.80 -5.16 5.18
CA THR A 159 6.45 -5.70 3.97
C THR A 159 7.96 -5.91 4.20
N TYR A 160 8.61 -6.64 3.30
CA TYR A 160 10.06 -6.92 3.39
C TYR A 160 10.90 -5.64 3.26
N ASP A 161 10.63 -4.85 2.21
CA ASP A 161 11.21 -3.52 1.98
C ASP A 161 10.91 -2.55 3.15
N GLY A 162 9.71 -2.65 3.72
CA GLY A 162 9.38 -1.89 4.93
C GLY A 162 10.21 -2.32 6.14
N LYS A 163 10.64 -3.60 6.22
CA LYS A 163 11.42 -4.10 7.37
C LYS A 163 12.84 -3.54 7.37
N GLU A 164 13.44 -3.38 6.19
CA GLU A 164 14.71 -2.67 6.07
C GLU A 164 14.59 -1.21 6.54
N LEU A 165 13.47 -0.57 6.21
CA LEU A 165 13.24 0.83 6.56
C LEU A 165 12.92 0.97 8.06
N GLU A 166 12.17 0.04 8.63
CA GLU A 166 11.98 -0.10 10.07
C GLU A 166 13.33 -0.17 10.79
N ASN A 167 14.23 -1.06 10.36
CA ASN A 167 15.56 -1.22 10.98
C ASN A 167 16.39 0.08 10.90
N LYS A 168 16.33 0.78 9.75
CA LYS A 168 17.00 2.06 9.58
C LYS A 168 16.48 3.11 10.56
N ILE A 169 15.17 3.21 10.73
CA ILE A 169 14.52 4.15 11.65
C ILE A 169 14.82 3.79 13.12
N ILE A 170 14.77 2.49 13.47
CA ILE A 170 15.14 1.98 14.80
C ILE A 170 16.54 2.46 15.19
N LYS A 171 17.51 2.26 14.29
CA LYS A 171 18.90 2.68 14.51
C LYS A 171 19.02 4.20 14.64
N ALA A 172 18.36 4.96 13.76
CA ALA A 172 18.44 6.42 13.77
C ALA A 172 17.78 7.07 15.00
N ASN A 173 16.86 6.37 15.68
CA ASN A 173 16.16 6.88 16.86
C ASN A 173 16.71 6.36 18.19
N ASP A 174 17.80 5.59 18.16
CA ASP A 174 18.39 4.90 19.31
C ASP A 174 17.36 4.05 20.09
N MET A 175 16.47 3.37 19.37
CA MET A 175 15.42 2.54 19.98
C MET A 175 16.03 1.28 20.60
N LYS A 176 15.47 0.82 21.71
CA LYS A 176 16.03 -0.29 22.51
C LYS A 176 14.98 -1.34 22.84
N GLN A 177 15.40 -2.59 22.91
CA GLN A 177 14.61 -3.63 23.57
C GLN A 177 14.62 -3.35 25.08
N ILE A 178 13.44 -3.28 25.69
CA ILE A 178 13.29 -2.93 27.12
C ILE A 178 12.56 -4.01 27.93
N CYS A 179 11.79 -4.88 27.26
CA CYS A 179 11.18 -6.02 27.90
C CYS A 179 12.17 -7.19 27.81
N LYS A 180 12.64 -7.67 28.96
CA LYS A 180 13.66 -8.73 29.01
C LYS A 180 13.12 -10.03 28.43
N ASN A 181 13.94 -10.73 27.65
CA ASN A 181 13.74 -12.15 27.38
C ASN A 181 14.04 -12.92 28.67
N THR A 182 13.02 -13.49 29.29
CA THR A 182 13.16 -14.32 30.50
C THR A 182 13.87 -15.66 30.22
N GLU A 183 14.23 -15.96 28.97
CA GLU A 183 14.80 -17.24 28.55
C GLU A 183 16.30 -17.43 28.86
N ASN A 184 17.01 -16.40 29.34
CA ASN A 184 18.46 -16.48 29.64
C ASN A 184 18.84 -16.14 31.09
N MET A 185 17.97 -16.38 32.08
CA MET A 185 18.33 -16.19 33.50
C MET A 185 18.44 -17.50 34.30
N GLU A 186 18.36 -18.66 33.66
CA GLU A 186 18.67 -19.95 34.29
C GLU A 186 20.04 -20.44 33.83
N GLU A 187 21.11 -19.77 34.25
CA GLU A 187 22.45 -20.38 34.39
C GLU A 187 23.37 -19.41 35.15
N LYS A 188 23.34 -19.48 36.49
CA LYS A 188 24.48 -19.23 37.36
C LYS A 188 24.25 -19.71 38.78
#